data_AF-A0A4R5QCI7-F1
#
_entry.id   AF-A0A4R5QCI7-F1
#
_cell.length_a   1.000
_cell.length_b   1.000
_cell.length_c   1.000
_cell.angle_alpha   90.00
_cell.angle_beta   90.00
_cell.angle_gamma   90.00
#
_symmetry.space_group_name_H-M   'P 1'
#
loop_
_entity.id
_entity.type
_entity.pdbx_description
1 polymer ?
#
loop_
_entity_poly.entity_id
_entity_poly.type
_entity_poly.pdbx_seq_one_letter_code
_entity_poly.pdbx_strand_id
1 'polypeptide(L)' 'MTRDPTSAKPLRAVILGAGFGGLEAARALARAPCAVTLVDRHNHHLFQPPLYQAATAAPG' A
#
# COMPACT_ATOMS: atom_id res chain seq x y z
N MET A 1 18.09 -32.48 -20.31
CA MET A 1 17.43 -31.16 -20.19
C MET A 1 17.17 -30.89 -18.71
N THR A 2 18.16 -30.35 -18.02
CA THR A 2 18.13 -30.01 -16.60
C THR A 2 17.38 -28.69 -16.43
N ARG A 3 16.31 -28.64 -15.64
CA ARG A 3 15.72 -27.36 -15.20
C ARG A 3 16.76 -26.64 -14.34
N ASP A 4 17.10 -25.41 -14.69
CA ASP A 4 17.97 -24.58 -13.85
C ASP A 4 17.29 -24.31 -12.49
N PRO A 5 17.91 -24.70 -11.36
CA PRO A 5 17.34 -24.50 -10.02
C PRO A 5 17.26 -23.01 -9.62
N THR A 6 17.87 -22.12 -10.42
CA THR A 6 17.95 -20.68 -10.18
C THR A 6 16.81 -19.89 -10.85
N SER A 7 15.96 -20.52 -11.66
CA SER A 7 14.82 -19.86 -12.31
C SER A 7 13.54 -19.93 -11.46
N ALA A 8 13.65 -19.78 -10.14
CA ALA A 8 12.47 -19.62 -9.29
C ALA A 8 11.94 -18.19 -9.47
N LYS A 9 10.79 -18.04 -10.13
CA LYS A 9 10.11 -16.74 -10.26
C LYS A 9 9.89 -16.17 -8.85
N PRO A 10 10.27 -14.91 -8.59
CA PRO A 10 10.09 -14.33 -7.26
C PRO A 10 8.61 -14.37 -6.89
N LEU A 11 8.32 -14.71 -5.64
CA LEU A 11 6.97 -14.68 -5.10
C LEU A 11 6.39 -13.27 -5.31
N ARG A 12 5.13 -13.19 -5.72
CA ARG A 12 4.47 -11.90 -5.98
C ARG A 12 3.30 -11.74 -5.02
N ALA A 13 3.27 -10.62 -4.30
CA ALA A 13 2.17 -10.23 -3.43
C ALA A 13 1.49 -8.99 -4.00
N VAL A 14 0.16 -9.04 -4.14
CA VAL A 14 -0.63 -7.88 -4.54
C VAL A 14 -1.51 -7.50 -3.35
N ILE A 15 -1.40 -6.26 -2.90
CA ILE A 15 -2.17 -5.70 -1.80
C ILE A 15 -3.18 -4.73 -2.39
N LEU A 16 -4.46 -4.90 -2.07
CA LEU A 16 -5.55 -4.06 -2.54
C LEU A 16 -6.01 -3.13 -1.41
N GLY A 17 -5.91 -1.83 -1.63
CA GLY A 17 -6.21 -0.76 -0.68
C GLY A 17 -4.99 -0.31 0.13
N ALA A 18 -4.76 1.01 0.22
CA ALA A 18 -3.64 1.61 0.95
C ALA A 18 -4.06 2.29 2.25
N GLY A 19 -5.13 1.81 2.89
CA GLY A 19 -5.44 2.15 4.29
C GLY A 19 -4.45 1.50 5.27
N PHE A 20 -4.72 1.62 6.57
CA PHE A 20 -3.83 1.14 7.63
C PHE A 20 -3.34 -0.31 7.43
N GLY A 21 -4.27 -1.26 7.24
CA GLY A 21 -3.90 -2.68 7.07
C GLY A 21 -3.10 -2.96 5.79
N GLY A 22 -3.36 -2.21 4.70
CA GLY A 22 -2.62 -2.37 3.45
C GLY A 22 -1.19 -1.86 3.55
N LEU A 23 -0.99 -0.73 4.22
CA LEU A 23 0.35 -0.17 4.49
C LEU A 23 1.13 -1.03 5.48
N GLU A 24 0.50 -1.52 6.55
CA GLU A 24 1.16 -2.45 7.50
C GLU A 24 1.53 -3.78 6.83
N ALA A 25 0.66 -4.34 5.99
CA ALA A 25 0.98 -5.53 5.20
C ALA A 25 2.14 -5.28 4.23
N ALA A 26 2.16 -4.13 3.55
CA ALA A 26 3.26 -3.76 2.66
C ALA A 26 4.58 -3.60 3.42
N ARG A 27 4.54 -2.99 4.62
CA ARG A 27 5.70 -2.84 5.53
C ARG A 27 6.23 -4.18 6.02
N ALA A 28 5.35 -5.09 6.42
CA ALA A 28 5.72 -6.43 6.86
C ALA A 28 6.37 -7.24 5.73
N LEU A 29 5.83 -7.11 4.51
CA LEU A 29 6.33 -7.81 3.32
C LEU A 29 7.57 -7.16 2.68
N ALA A 30 7.93 -5.93 3.06
CA ALA A 30 9.08 -5.22 2.51
C ALA A 30 10.44 -5.93 2.75
N ARG A 31 10.51 -6.84 3.73
CA ARG A 31 11.70 -7.65 4.03
C ARG A 31 11.60 -9.10 3.53
N ALA A 32 10.46 -9.50 2.97
CA ALA A 32 10.28 -10.83 2.43
C ALA A 32 10.91 -10.95 1.04
N PRO A 33 11.34 -12.15 0.60
CA PRO A 33 11.85 -12.39 -0.75
C PRO A 33 10.70 -12.42 -1.78
N CYS A 34 9.88 -11.38 -1.81
CA CYS A 34 8.75 -11.24 -2.73
C CYS A 34 8.68 -9.84 -3.34
N ALA A 35 8.17 -9.76 -4.57
CA ALA A 35 7.81 -8.50 -5.20
C ALA A 35 6.41 -8.10 -4.75
N VAL A 36 6.30 -6.96 -4.07
CA VAL A 36 5.03 -6.42 -3.56
C VAL A 36 4.50 -5.36 -4.52
N THR A 37 3.21 -5.43 -4.86
CA THR A 37 2.49 -4.40 -5.60
C THR A 37 1.30 -3.95 -4.75
N LEU A 38 1.29 -2.68 -4.35
CA LEU A 38 0.17 -2.06 -3.64
C LEU A 38 -0.69 -1.30 -4.65
N VAL A 39 -1.97 -1.63 -4.74
CA VAL A 39 -2.93 -0.97 -5.62
C VAL A 39 -4.02 -0.37 -4.74
N ASP A 40 -4.18 0.94 -4.80
CA ASP A 40 -5.31 1.61 -4.17
C ASP A 40 -6.16 2.34 -5.21
N ARG A 41 -7.47 2.31 -5.03
CA ARG A 41 -8.43 3.04 -5.88
C ARG A 41 -8.33 4.55 -5.63
N HIS A 42 -7.91 4.93 -4.43
CA HIS A 42 -7.88 6.31 -3.95
C HIS A 42 -6.45 6.68 -3.55
N ASN A 43 -5.76 7.52 -4.32
CA ASN A 43 -4.40 7.99 -3.98
C ASN A 43 -4.38 9.00 -2.79
N HIS A 44 -5.37 8.93 -1.89
CA HIS A 44 -5.72 9.99 -0.93
C HIS A 44 -5.03 9.81 0.43
N HIS A 45 -3.72 9.59 0.45
CA HIS A 45 -2.92 9.73 1.67
C HIS A 45 -1.92 10.90 1.62
N LEU A 46 -2.03 11.81 0.64
CA LEU A 46 -1.07 12.93 0.58
C LEU A 46 -1.60 14.30 0.16
N PHE A 47 -2.91 14.58 0.14
CA PHE A 47 -3.49 15.94 0.24
C PHE A 47 -5.00 15.84 -0.01
N GLN A 48 -5.76 15.44 1.00
CA GLN A 48 -7.01 16.17 1.19
C GLN A 48 -6.60 17.34 2.09
N PRO A 49 -6.49 18.58 1.56
CA PRO A 49 -6.28 19.75 2.39
C PRO A 49 -7.26 19.66 3.54
N PRO A 50 -6.79 19.93 4.76
CA PRO A 50 -7.53 19.59 5.97
C PRO A 50 -8.94 20.15 5.84
N LEU A 51 -9.85 19.43 6.45
CA LEU A 51 -11.01 19.89 7.21
C LEU A 51 -10.88 21.31 7.82
N TYR A 52 -10.47 22.34 7.08
CA TYR A 52 -10.56 23.75 7.43
C TYR A 52 -12.01 24.20 7.33
N GLN A 53 -12.86 23.44 6.61
CA GLN A 53 -14.30 23.55 6.74
C GLN A 53 -14.83 22.97 8.06
N ALA A 54 -14.15 22.00 8.69
CA ALA A 54 -14.49 21.63 10.07
C ALA A 54 -13.94 22.64 11.11
N ALA A 55 -13.07 23.56 10.67
CA ALA A 55 -12.58 24.70 11.44
C ALA A 55 -13.23 26.04 11.02
N THR A 56 -14.37 26.01 10.31
CA THR A 56 -15.24 27.19 10.27
C THR A 56 -15.92 27.28 11.64
N ALA A 57 -15.27 28.02 12.53
CA ALA A 57 -15.91 28.99 13.40
C ALA A 57 -17.41 28.75 13.66
N ALA A 58 -17.73 28.44 14.91
CA ALA A 58 -18.98 28.89 15.54
C ALA A 58 -19.25 30.36 15.14
N PRO A 59 -20.52 30.75 14.88
CA PRO A 59 -21.38 31.08 16.01
C PRO A 59 -22.86 30.71 15.82
N GLY A 60 -23.47 30.40 16.96
CA GLY A 60 -24.88 30.14 17.19
C GLY A 60 -25.04 29.67 18.62
#